data_AF-A0A7S4MPS0-F1
#
_entry.id   AF-A0A7S4MPS0-F1
#
_cell.length_a   1.000
_cell.length_b   1.000
_cell.length_c   1.000
_cell.angle_alpha   90.00
_cell.angle_beta   90.00
_cell.angle_gamma   90.00
#
_symmetry.space_group_name_H-M   'P 1'
#
loop_
_entity.id
_entity.type
_entity.pdbx_description
1 polymer ?
#
loop_
_entity_poly.entity_id
_entity_poly.type
_entity_poly.pdbx_seq_one_letter_code
_entity_poly.pdbx_strand_id
1 'polypeptide(L)'
;PAGLELLVSSDETTGSQVTNDGYIEGEEKLVQLEEQETKADSSDPECKHWKRTLGHCAFGSDCKFKHSAISVVVSSKKAVIRDPISGKRKRQRPRNKGRAGEFRRWLISNFGLETLQQGSGILDIAGGKGEISFELLNLNDCPSTIIDPRNFIDYSRFKRKLLKGFYHRNEALNANFNQSQIPHSETDIRIPRHVKCFWGPPLWECLSLCLDSPCSLDDYDGSYSAFRSLLLSQDFVPSQNLKAQFLHAKQFMWTDKGLQTNQKGETSDTKEAKEENEVLHQCEDAEQRIEEDILHYDTWGWAELRELLENCSCIVGMHPDQAAEGIVDFALRMKKPFALIPCCVYSKQFPRKKTPSGAQVSNYQDLVDHLRAKHPDIRTMKMPFEGKNTIVYWNPNEETKETKGEKAEKETNSNEQNQAS
;
A
#
# COMPACT_ATOMS: atom_id res chain seq x y z
N PRO A 1 58.09 -27.00 11.71
CA PRO A 1 59.08 -28.09 11.60
C PRO A 1 58.47 -29.28 10.83
N ALA A 2 58.99 -29.50 9.62
CA ALA A 2 58.78 -30.63 8.69
C ALA A 2 57.34 -30.87 8.17
N GLY A 3 57.01 -30.95 6.88
CA GLY A 3 57.81 -31.02 5.65
C GLY A 3 57.55 -32.32 4.89
N LEU A 4 57.10 -32.20 3.62
CA LEU A 4 57.29 -33.12 2.47
C LEU A 4 56.64 -34.54 2.56
N GLU A 5 56.26 -35.27 1.50
CA GLU A 5 56.30 -35.13 0.04
C GLU A 5 55.42 -36.21 -0.64
N LEU A 6 54.87 -35.85 -1.82
CA LEU A 6 54.80 -36.58 -3.10
C LEU A 6 54.84 -38.13 -3.18
N LEU A 7 53.89 -38.69 -3.92
CA LEU A 7 54.11 -39.79 -4.86
C LEU A 7 53.44 -39.50 -6.22
N VAL A 8 54.28 -39.52 -7.26
CA VAL A 8 53.97 -39.44 -8.69
C VAL A 8 54.03 -40.85 -9.27
N SER A 9 53.16 -41.18 -10.23
CA SER A 9 53.51 -42.14 -11.28
C SER A 9 53.12 -41.57 -12.65
N SER A 10 54.14 -41.42 -13.50
CA SER A 10 54.14 -41.15 -14.93
C SER A 10 53.54 -42.34 -15.71
N ASP A 11 52.95 -42.17 -16.89
CA ASP A 11 53.54 -42.07 -18.25
C ASP A 11 52.32 -42.08 -19.22
N GLU A 12 52.27 -41.57 -20.45
CA GLU A 12 53.28 -41.23 -21.44
C GLU A 12 52.65 -40.33 -22.53
N THR A 13 53.52 -39.62 -23.21
CA THR A 13 53.37 -38.57 -24.23
C THR A 13 52.79 -38.99 -25.59
N THR A 14 52.13 -38.07 -26.31
CA THR A 14 52.56 -37.58 -27.66
C THR A 14 51.70 -36.41 -28.16
N GLY A 15 52.37 -35.35 -28.67
CA GLY A 15 51.84 -34.47 -29.73
C GLY A 15 51.45 -33.04 -29.35
N SER A 16 52.42 -32.11 -29.37
CA SER A 16 52.20 -30.65 -29.38
C SER A 16 51.55 -30.16 -30.69
N GLN A 17 50.57 -29.26 -30.60
CA GLN A 17 50.53 -28.02 -31.39
C GLN A 17 49.86 -26.90 -30.59
N VAL A 18 50.57 -25.78 -30.49
CA VAL A 18 50.13 -24.51 -29.88
C VAL A 18 49.45 -23.68 -30.96
N THR A 19 48.24 -23.19 -30.71
CA THR A 19 47.79 -21.86 -31.14
C THR A 19 46.83 -21.26 -30.12
N ASN A 20 46.97 -19.94 -29.95
CA ASN A 20 46.29 -19.05 -29.02
C ASN A 20 44.77 -18.92 -29.22
N ASP A 21 44.17 -18.36 -28.17
CA ASP A 21 42.86 -17.71 -28.10
C ASP A 21 41.71 -18.59 -27.60
N GLY A 22 41.40 -18.39 -26.33
CA GLY A 22 40.49 -19.19 -25.54
C GLY A 22 39.03 -18.79 -25.66
N TYR A 23 38.18 -19.75 -25.34
CA TYR A 23 36.90 -19.65 -24.64
C TYR A 23 36.50 -21.10 -24.33
N ILE A 24 36.31 -21.46 -23.06
CA ILE A 24 35.79 -22.78 -22.66
C ILE A 24 34.31 -22.61 -22.32
N GLU A 25 33.49 -23.36 -23.05
CA GLU A 25 32.08 -23.62 -22.81
C GLU A 25 31.88 -24.42 -21.52
N GLY A 26 30.82 -24.11 -20.77
CA GLY A 26 30.38 -24.88 -19.60
C GLY A 26 28.88 -24.71 -19.41
N GLU A 27 28.17 -25.82 -19.61
CA GLU A 27 26.72 -25.96 -19.71
C GLU A 27 25.97 -25.62 -18.40
N GLU A 28 25.00 -24.71 -18.45
CA GLU A 28 23.98 -24.58 -17.41
C GLU A 28 22.70 -25.31 -17.84
N LYS A 29 22.38 -26.39 -17.11
CA LYS A 29 21.12 -27.14 -17.26
C LYS A 29 19.93 -26.26 -16.87
N LEU A 30 19.20 -25.81 -17.88
CA LEU A 30 17.89 -25.19 -17.76
C LEU A 30 16.87 -26.25 -17.27
N VAL A 31 16.43 -26.14 -16.01
CA VAL A 31 15.25 -26.86 -15.53
C VAL A 31 14.02 -26.18 -16.13
N GLN A 32 13.43 -26.80 -17.15
CA GLN A 32 12.18 -26.37 -17.75
C GLN A 32 11.04 -26.66 -16.77
N LEU A 33 10.48 -25.60 -16.17
CA LEU A 33 9.14 -25.65 -15.59
C LEU A 33 8.16 -25.49 -16.75
N GLU A 34 7.47 -26.56 -17.11
CA GLU A 34 6.39 -26.55 -18.10
C GLU A 34 5.19 -25.76 -17.54
N GLU A 35 5.11 -24.48 -17.87
CA GLU A 35 3.85 -23.73 -17.81
C GLU A 35 2.96 -24.18 -18.97
N GLN A 36 1.83 -24.81 -18.65
CA GLN A 36 0.84 -25.21 -19.64
C GLN A 36 0.24 -23.96 -20.31
N GLU A 37 0.70 -23.65 -21.52
CA GLU A 37 0.15 -22.61 -22.40
C GLU A 37 -1.32 -22.94 -22.75
N THR A 38 -2.26 -22.13 -22.28
CA THR A 38 -3.62 -22.15 -22.79
C THR A 38 -3.70 -21.37 -24.11
N LYS A 39 -4.40 -21.97 -25.09
CA LYS A 39 -4.48 -21.56 -26.50
C LYS A 39 -4.95 -20.12 -26.69
N ALA A 40 -4.03 -19.21 -26.99
CA ALA A 40 -4.31 -17.98 -27.74
C ALA A 40 -3.98 -18.22 -29.22
N ASP A 41 -4.91 -17.92 -30.12
CA ASP A 41 -4.71 -18.05 -31.56
C ASP A 41 -3.64 -17.05 -32.03
N SER A 42 -2.85 -17.44 -33.04
CA SER A 42 -1.67 -16.69 -33.51
C SER A 42 -2.00 -15.28 -34.05
N SER A 43 -3.29 -14.97 -34.28
CA SER A 43 -3.81 -13.71 -34.79
C SER A 43 -4.31 -12.72 -33.73
N ASP A 44 -4.33 -13.08 -32.43
CA ASP A 44 -4.90 -12.20 -31.41
C ASP A 44 -4.00 -11.00 -31.06
N PRO A 45 -4.57 -9.80 -30.86
CA PRO A 45 -3.79 -8.61 -30.54
C PRO A 45 -3.11 -8.70 -29.16
N GLU A 46 -1.88 -8.19 -29.05
CA GLU A 46 -1.12 -8.18 -27.79
C GLU A 46 -1.86 -7.41 -26.68
N CYS A 47 -1.78 -7.94 -25.46
CA CYS A 47 -2.32 -7.28 -24.28
C CYS A 47 -1.53 -5.99 -23.96
N LYS A 48 -2.18 -4.85 -24.22
CA LYS A 48 -1.60 -3.53 -23.91
C LYS A 48 -1.29 -3.36 -22.42
N HIS A 49 -2.03 -4.02 -21.53
CA HIS A 49 -1.75 -3.97 -20.09
C HIS A 49 -0.47 -4.71 -19.77
N TRP A 50 -0.37 -5.99 -20.12
CA TRP A 50 0.82 -6.84 -19.96
C TRP A 50 2.11 -6.16 -20.44
N LYS A 51 2.08 -5.57 -21.63
CA LYS A 51 3.22 -4.86 -22.22
C LYS A 51 3.60 -3.59 -21.46
N ARG A 52 2.60 -2.82 -21.00
CA ARG A 52 2.80 -1.55 -20.29
C ARG A 52 3.29 -1.75 -18.87
N THR A 53 2.83 -2.80 -18.21
CA THR A 53 3.13 -3.11 -16.81
C THR A 53 4.32 -4.07 -16.66
N LEU A 54 4.99 -4.40 -17.78
CA LEU A 54 6.14 -5.29 -17.82
C LEU A 54 5.87 -6.64 -17.17
N GLY A 55 4.78 -7.29 -17.58
CA GLY A 55 4.52 -8.70 -17.25
C GLY A 55 3.38 -8.90 -16.28
N HIS A 56 2.53 -7.89 -16.12
CA HIS A 56 1.47 -7.94 -15.13
C HIS A 56 0.12 -7.50 -15.71
N CYS A 57 -0.75 -8.45 -15.98
CA CYS A 57 -2.12 -8.19 -16.37
C CYS A 57 -3.06 -8.67 -15.26
N ALA A 58 -4.01 -7.83 -14.85
CA ALA A 58 -4.99 -8.17 -13.82
C ALA A 58 -5.85 -9.41 -14.17
N PHE A 59 -5.91 -9.78 -15.46
CA PHE A 59 -6.63 -10.95 -15.95
C PHE A 59 -5.79 -12.23 -16.00
N GLY A 60 -4.48 -12.16 -15.74
CA GLY A 60 -3.60 -13.34 -15.73
C GLY A 60 -3.74 -14.21 -16.99
N SER A 61 -3.85 -15.52 -16.81
CA SER A 61 -4.11 -16.50 -17.88
C SER A 61 -5.47 -16.34 -18.56
N ASP A 62 -6.44 -15.72 -17.89
CA ASP A 62 -7.80 -15.49 -18.40
C ASP A 62 -7.90 -14.24 -19.28
N CYS A 63 -6.76 -13.59 -19.56
CA CYS A 63 -6.73 -12.45 -20.45
C CYS A 63 -7.02 -12.87 -21.89
N LYS A 64 -8.09 -12.33 -22.46
CA LYS A 64 -8.43 -12.51 -23.89
C LYS A 64 -7.41 -11.97 -24.89
N PHE A 65 -6.31 -11.38 -24.42
CA PHE A 65 -5.27 -10.77 -25.24
C PHE A 65 -3.94 -11.46 -24.98
N LYS A 66 -3.11 -11.60 -26.01
CA LYS A 66 -1.85 -12.36 -25.91
C LYS A 66 -0.87 -11.71 -24.92
N HIS A 67 -0.33 -12.53 -24.01
CA HIS A 67 0.78 -12.21 -23.11
C HIS A 67 2.08 -12.75 -23.71
N SER A 68 2.83 -11.90 -24.42
CA SER A 68 4.13 -12.29 -24.97
C SER A 68 5.21 -12.34 -23.89
N ALA A 69 6.16 -13.28 -24.00
CA ALA A 69 7.34 -13.31 -23.16
C ALA A 69 8.06 -11.96 -23.24
N ILE A 70 8.31 -11.34 -22.08
CA ILE A 70 8.88 -10.00 -22.03
C ILE A 70 10.40 -10.12 -22.13
N SER A 71 10.90 -10.01 -23.35
CA SER A 71 12.30 -9.75 -23.61
C SER A 71 12.62 -8.31 -23.21
N VAL A 72 13.40 -8.13 -22.14
CA VAL A 72 13.96 -6.83 -21.74
C VAL A 72 15.00 -6.41 -22.78
N VAL A 73 14.55 -5.84 -23.89
CA VAL A 73 15.44 -5.23 -24.87
C VAL A 73 15.53 -3.75 -24.55
N VAL A 74 16.68 -3.32 -24.04
CA VAL A 74 17.05 -1.90 -23.91
C VAL A 74 17.20 -1.34 -25.33
N SER A 75 16.09 -0.88 -25.93
CA SER A 75 16.10 -0.32 -27.27
C SER A 75 16.36 1.17 -27.21
N SER A 76 17.60 1.55 -27.50
CA SER A 76 18.06 2.92 -27.76
C SER A 76 17.39 3.51 -29.01
N LYS A 77 16.11 3.91 -28.92
CA LYS A 77 15.47 4.63 -30.03
C LYS A 77 15.72 6.14 -29.89
N LYS A 78 16.59 6.66 -30.75
CA LYS A 78 16.74 8.10 -31.04
C LYS A 78 15.36 8.72 -31.27
N ALA A 79 15.05 9.77 -30.52
CA ALA A 79 13.85 10.57 -30.70
C ALA A 79 13.88 11.22 -32.09
N VAL A 80 12.92 10.85 -32.95
CA VAL A 80 12.61 11.62 -34.15
C VAL A 80 11.88 12.88 -33.69
N ILE A 81 12.55 14.02 -33.79
CA ILE A 81 11.98 15.34 -33.56
C ILE A 81 10.93 15.56 -34.66
N ARG A 82 9.65 15.57 -34.28
CA ARG A 82 8.57 16.10 -35.13
C ARG A 82 8.29 17.52 -34.66
N ASP A 83 8.28 18.45 -35.61
CA ASP A 83 8.01 19.87 -35.35
C ASP A 83 6.70 20.07 -34.56
N PRO A 84 6.69 20.98 -33.57
CA PRO A 84 5.52 21.23 -32.76
C PRO A 84 4.52 22.08 -33.54
N ILE A 85 3.53 21.44 -34.16
CA ILE A 85 2.29 22.12 -34.57
C ILE A 85 1.62 22.66 -33.30
N SER A 86 1.43 23.98 -33.28
CA SER A 86 0.99 24.83 -32.16
C SER A 86 -0.48 24.61 -31.75
N GLY A 87 -0.85 23.38 -31.39
CA GLY A 87 -2.09 23.09 -30.69
C GLY A 87 -1.82 22.90 -29.21
N LYS A 88 -2.56 23.59 -28.32
CA LYS A 88 -2.58 23.30 -26.88
C LYS A 88 -3.00 21.83 -26.69
N ARG A 89 -2.03 20.89 -26.67
CA ARG A 89 -2.28 19.49 -26.34
C ARG A 89 -2.84 19.48 -24.92
N LYS A 90 -4.15 19.24 -24.78
CA LYS A 90 -4.74 18.91 -23.47
C LYS A 90 -3.88 17.79 -22.89
N ARG A 91 -3.17 18.09 -21.79
CA ARG A 91 -2.46 17.07 -21.01
C ARG A 91 -3.42 15.91 -20.82
N GLN A 92 -3.09 14.74 -21.35
CA GLN A 92 -3.93 13.57 -21.12
C GLN A 92 -3.96 13.35 -19.60
N ARG A 93 -5.14 13.53 -19.01
CA ARG A 93 -5.32 13.28 -17.58
C ARG A 93 -5.05 11.79 -17.35
N PRO A 94 -4.14 11.43 -16.43
CA PRO A 94 -3.87 10.03 -16.16
C PRO A 94 -5.18 9.33 -15.79
N ARG A 95 -5.36 8.11 -16.29
CA ARG A 95 -6.56 7.31 -16.05
C ARG A 95 -6.46 6.70 -14.65
N ASN A 96 -6.79 7.49 -13.64
CA ASN A 96 -6.76 7.10 -12.22
C ASN A 96 -7.93 6.17 -11.80
N LYS A 97 -8.58 5.48 -12.74
CA LYS A 97 -9.76 4.65 -12.45
C LYS A 97 -9.33 3.24 -12.03
N GLY A 98 -9.98 2.71 -11.00
CA GLY A 98 -9.83 1.30 -10.60
C GLY A 98 -8.70 0.99 -9.62
N ARG A 99 -7.96 2.00 -9.13
CA ARG A 99 -6.83 1.80 -8.20
C ARG A 99 -7.24 1.09 -6.90
N ALA A 100 -8.37 1.49 -6.33
CA ALA A 100 -8.91 0.88 -5.11
C ALA A 100 -9.15 -0.62 -5.31
N GLY A 101 -9.85 -1.01 -6.39
CA GLY A 101 -10.07 -2.41 -6.72
C GLY A 101 -8.80 -3.20 -7.01
N GLU A 102 -7.81 -2.62 -7.71
CA GLU A 102 -6.50 -3.28 -7.92
C GLU A 102 -5.78 -3.53 -6.59
N PHE A 103 -5.76 -2.52 -5.71
CA PHE A 103 -5.13 -2.63 -4.41
C PHE A 103 -5.85 -3.63 -3.51
N ARG A 104 -7.19 -3.62 -3.49
CA ARG A 104 -8.02 -4.60 -2.79
C ARG A 104 -7.73 -6.04 -3.23
N ARG A 105 -7.74 -6.31 -4.55
CA ARG A 105 -7.44 -7.64 -5.08
C ARG A 105 -6.03 -8.10 -4.70
N TRP A 106 -5.07 -7.19 -4.74
CA TRP A 106 -3.71 -7.47 -4.29
C TRP A 106 -3.67 -7.81 -2.80
N LEU A 107 -4.36 -7.06 -1.93
CA LEU A 107 -4.43 -7.35 -0.50
C LEU A 107 -4.97 -8.77 -0.25
N ILE A 108 -6.06 -9.14 -0.92
CA ILE A 108 -6.65 -10.48 -0.81
C ILE A 108 -5.68 -11.56 -1.29
N SER A 109 -5.02 -11.34 -2.43
CA SER A 109 -4.06 -12.30 -2.99
C SER A 109 -2.83 -12.49 -2.11
N ASN A 110 -2.35 -11.40 -1.49
CA ASN A 110 -1.08 -11.40 -0.76
C ASN A 110 -1.24 -11.82 0.70
N PHE A 111 -2.27 -11.32 1.39
CA PHE A 111 -2.48 -11.62 2.81
C PHE A 111 -3.49 -12.74 3.05
N GLY A 112 -4.29 -13.08 2.05
CA GLY A 112 -5.38 -14.04 2.21
C GLY A 112 -6.60 -13.41 2.87
N LEU A 113 -7.78 -13.81 2.40
CA LEU A 113 -9.03 -13.21 2.86
C LEU A 113 -9.32 -13.52 4.33
N GLU A 114 -9.04 -14.74 4.77
CA GLU A 114 -9.24 -15.18 6.15
C GLU A 114 -8.46 -14.28 7.12
N THR A 115 -7.17 -14.05 6.85
CA THR A 115 -6.35 -13.14 7.65
C THR A 115 -6.95 -11.74 7.69
N LEU A 116 -7.35 -11.19 6.55
CA LEU A 116 -7.92 -9.84 6.49
C LEU A 116 -9.23 -9.70 7.31
N GLN A 117 -10.02 -10.76 7.42
CA GLN A 117 -11.28 -10.78 8.18
C GLN A 117 -11.11 -10.95 9.70
N GLN A 118 -9.92 -11.29 10.19
CA GLN A 118 -9.67 -11.53 11.61
C GLN A 118 -9.76 -10.27 12.47
N GLY A 119 -10.05 -10.49 13.76
CA GLY A 119 -10.02 -9.45 14.78
C GLY A 119 -10.94 -8.27 14.47
N SER A 120 -10.42 -7.05 14.60
CA SER A 120 -11.16 -5.84 14.25
C SER A 120 -11.12 -5.50 12.75
N GLY A 121 -10.46 -6.34 11.94
CA GLY A 121 -10.30 -6.18 10.51
C GLY A 121 -9.20 -5.18 10.14
N ILE A 122 -9.40 -4.49 9.03
CA ILE A 122 -8.40 -3.65 8.38
C ILE A 122 -8.47 -2.20 8.89
N LEU A 123 -7.30 -1.59 9.15
CA LEU A 123 -7.19 -0.15 9.35
C LEU A 123 -6.80 0.53 8.04
N ASP A 124 -7.69 1.35 7.48
CA ASP A 124 -7.49 2.12 6.25
C ASP A 124 -7.03 3.54 6.59
N ILE A 125 -5.71 3.70 6.67
CA ILE A 125 -5.04 4.91 7.12
C ILE A 125 -4.99 5.95 6.00
N ALA A 126 -5.47 7.15 6.31
CA ALA A 126 -5.70 8.22 5.33
C ALA A 126 -6.57 7.71 4.15
N GLY A 127 -7.59 6.90 4.46
CA GLY A 127 -8.47 6.26 3.48
C GLY A 127 -9.33 7.23 2.66
N GLY A 128 -9.30 8.52 2.97
CA GLY A 128 -9.85 9.57 2.14
C GLY A 128 -11.37 9.51 2.02
N LYS A 129 -11.86 9.04 0.86
CA LYS A 129 -13.29 8.83 0.63
C LYS A 129 -13.76 7.42 1.01
N GLY A 130 -12.88 6.56 1.50
CA GLY A 130 -13.23 5.21 1.93
C GLY A 130 -13.52 4.23 0.79
N GLU A 131 -13.03 4.43 -0.43
CA GLU A 131 -13.31 3.52 -1.56
C GLU A 131 -12.79 2.11 -1.30
N ILE A 132 -11.57 1.98 -0.74
CA ILE A 132 -10.96 0.69 -0.38
C ILE A 132 -11.78 0.01 0.72
N SER A 133 -12.00 0.70 1.84
CA SER A 133 -12.81 0.19 2.94
C SER A 133 -14.23 -0.21 2.52
N PHE A 134 -14.88 0.58 1.66
CA PHE A 134 -16.21 0.27 1.14
C PHE A 134 -16.22 -1.01 0.29
N GLU A 135 -15.23 -1.16 -0.60
CA GLU A 135 -15.11 -2.34 -1.45
C GLU A 135 -14.77 -3.60 -0.62
N LEU A 136 -13.85 -3.51 0.34
CA LEU A 136 -13.50 -4.62 1.25
C LEU A 136 -14.71 -5.06 2.08
N LEU A 137 -15.46 -4.12 2.63
CA LEU A 137 -16.63 -4.44 3.44
C LEU A 137 -17.75 -5.06 2.61
N ASN A 138 -18.11 -4.47 1.48
CA ASN A 138 -19.33 -4.87 0.75
C ASN A 138 -19.14 -5.96 -0.30
N LEU A 139 -17.89 -6.28 -0.67
CA LEU A 139 -17.62 -7.29 -1.69
C LEU A 139 -16.85 -8.50 -1.13
N ASN A 140 -16.28 -8.36 0.07
CA ASN A 140 -15.36 -9.32 0.67
C ASN A 140 -15.65 -9.61 2.14
N ASP A 141 -16.69 -9.02 2.72
CA ASP A 141 -17.03 -9.21 4.14
C ASP A 141 -15.86 -8.89 5.10
N CYS A 142 -14.88 -8.10 4.66
CA CYS A 142 -13.76 -7.67 5.49
C CYS A 142 -14.18 -6.44 6.31
N PRO A 143 -14.21 -6.51 7.65
CA PRO A 143 -14.36 -5.31 8.46
C PRO A 143 -13.23 -4.34 8.15
N SER A 144 -13.56 -3.07 7.96
CA SER A 144 -12.59 -2.03 7.62
C SER A 144 -12.96 -0.73 8.32
N THR A 145 -11.98 -0.13 8.99
CA THR A 145 -12.13 1.14 9.70
C THR A 145 -11.18 2.17 9.12
N ILE A 146 -11.73 3.29 8.66
CA ILE A 146 -10.97 4.39 8.10
C ILE A 146 -10.43 5.24 9.25
N ILE A 147 -9.15 5.61 9.20
CA ILE A 147 -8.57 6.61 10.12
C ILE A 147 -8.06 7.78 9.28
N ASP A 148 -8.82 8.87 9.27
CA ASP A 148 -8.55 10.03 8.41
C ASP A 148 -9.13 11.31 9.06
N PRO A 149 -8.42 12.45 9.06
CA PRO A 149 -8.91 13.70 9.63
C PRO A 149 -10.05 14.36 8.83
N ARG A 150 -10.40 13.85 7.63
CA ARG A 150 -11.51 14.35 6.83
C ARG A 150 -12.84 14.25 7.59
N ASN A 151 -13.74 15.17 7.24
CA ASN A 151 -15.14 15.10 7.67
C ASN A 151 -15.90 14.03 6.89
N PHE A 152 -17.19 13.94 7.21
CA PHE A 152 -18.25 13.27 6.45
C PHE A 152 -17.82 12.63 5.13
N ILE A 153 -17.86 11.30 5.10
CA ILE A 153 -17.59 10.51 3.90
C ILE A 153 -18.91 10.23 3.18
N ASP A 154 -19.11 10.87 2.02
CA ASP A 154 -20.26 10.61 1.16
C ASP A 154 -20.09 9.29 0.37
N TYR A 155 -20.85 8.26 0.78
CA TYR A 155 -20.88 6.95 0.12
C TYR A 155 -21.89 6.85 -1.03
N SER A 156 -22.69 7.88 -1.33
CA SER A 156 -23.79 7.84 -2.32
C SER A 156 -23.33 7.32 -3.68
N ARG A 157 -22.13 7.73 -4.11
CA ARG A 157 -21.54 7.26 -5.37
C ARG A 157 -21.21 5.77 -5.34
N PHE A 158 -20.66 5.25 -4.25
CA PHE A 158 -20.25 3.86 -4.15
C PHE A 158 -21.45 2.92 -3.99
N LYS A 159 -22.45 3.32 -3.19
CA LYS A 159 -23.75 2.65 -3.11
C LYS A 159 -24.39 2.49 -4.49
N ARG A 160 -24.48 3.58 -5.26
CA ARG A 160 -25.02 3.56 -6.62
C ARG A 160 -24.23 2.66 -7.58
N LYS A 161 -22.90 2.62 -7.46
CA LYS A 161 -22.05 1.71 -8.26
C LYS A 161 -22.35 0.25 -7.89
N LEU A 162 -22.46 -0.05 -6.60
CA LEU A 162 -22.72 -1.39 -6.10
C LEU A 162 -24.09 -1.93 -6.55
N LEU A 163 -25.17 -1.17 -6.34
CA LEU A 163 -26.52 -1.55 -6.77
C LEU A 163 -26.64 -1.75 -8.29
N LYS A 164 -25.88 -0.99 -9.08
CA LYS A 164 -25.83 -1.14 -10.55
C LYS A 164 -24.88 -2.26 -11.02
N GLY A 165 -24.41 -3.11 -10.10
CA GLY A 165 -23.50 -4.23 -10.36
C GLY A 165 -22.14 -3.80 -10.91
N PHE A 166 -21.71 -2.54 -10.75
CA PHE A 166 -20.50 -2.02 -11.40
C PHE A 166 -19.25 -2.82 -11.00
N TYR A 167 -19.18 -3.26 -9.75
CA TYR A 167 -18.08 -4.06 -9.21
C TYR A 167 -18.12 -5.54 -9.64
N HIS A 168 -19.22 -5.98 -10.25
CA HIS A 168 -19.45 -7.36 -10.71
C HIS A 168 -19.38 -7.50 -12.24
N ARG A 169 -19.36 -6.38 -12.99
CA ARG A 169 -19.42 -6.37 -14.47
C ARG A 169 -18.31 -7.16 -15.16
N ASN A 170 -17.15 -7.31 -14.52
CA ASN A 170 -16.00 -7.97 -15.11
C ASN A 170 -15.72 -9.26 -14.34
N GLU A 171 -16.41 -10.33 -14.74
CA GLU A 171 -16.35 -11.64 -14.09
C GLU A 171 -14.93 -12.19 -14.08
N ALA A 172 -14.20 -12.13 -15.20
CA ALA A 172 -12.81 -12.59 -15.26
C ALA A 172 -11.86 -11.91 -14.25
N LEU A 173 -12.14 -10.66 -13.87
CA LEU A 173 -11.35 -9.96 -12.82
C LEU A 173 -11.86 -10.17 -11.41
N ASN A 174 -13.15 -10.50 -11.23
CA ASN A 174 -13.80 -10.40 -9.93
C ASN A 174 -14.39 -11.72 -9.43
N ALA A 175 -14.55 -12.75 -10.27
CA ALA A 175 -15.11 -14.04 -9.88
C ALA A 175 -14.31 -14.69 -8.75
N ASN A 176 -12.99 -14.59 -8.80
CA ASN A 176 -12.09 -15.13 -7.78
C ASN A 176 -11.91 -14.21 -6.55
N PHE A 177 -12.53 -13.02 -6.56
CA PHE A 177 -12.32 -12.02 -5.53
C PHE A 177 -13.59 -11.59 -4.82
N ASN A 178 -14.68 -11.28 -5.52
CA ASN A 178 -15.91 -10.87 -4.89
C ASN A 178 -16.61 -12.10 -4.30
N GLN A 179 -16.90 -12.08 -3.00
CA GLN A 179 -17.70 -13.11 -2.33
C GLN A 179 -19.18 -12.74 -2.26
N SER A 180 -19.48 -11.45 -2.16
CA SER A 180 -20.84 -10.97 -1.96
C SER A 180 -21.56 -10.73 -3.30
N GLN A 181 -22.83 -11.12 -3.37
CA GLN A 181 -23.72 -10.84 -4.51
C GLN A 181 -24.06 -9.35 -4.60
N ILE A 182 -24.66 -8.94 -5.73
CA ILE A 182 -25.20 -7.58 -5.86
C ILE A 182 -26.33 -7.43 -4.85
N PRO A 183 -26.30 -6.41 -3.96
CA PRO A 183 -27.37 -6.19 -2.98
C PRO A 183 -28.71 -5.89 -3.65
N HIS A 184 -29.81 -6.31 -3.03
CA HIS A 184 -31.15 -6.10 -3.57
C HIS A 184 -31.65 -4.67 -3.35
N SER A 185 -31.21 -4.04 -2.27
CA SER A 185 -31.61 -2.69 -1.88
C SER A 185 -30.48 -1.92 -1.19
N GLU A 186 -30.67 -0.62 -0.99
CA GLU A 186 -29.68 0.22 -0.32
C GLU A 186 -29.50 -0.12 1.16
N THR A 187 -30.53 -0.67 1.83
CA THR A 187 -30.45 -1.07 3.25
C THR A 187 -29.54 -2.26 3.48
N ASP A 188 -29.26 -3.03 2.44
CA ASP A 188 -28.34 -4.18 2.47
C ASP A 188 -26.87 -3.73 2.38
N ILE A 189 -26.61 -2.44 2.09
CA ILE A 189 -25.27 -1.90 1.91
C ILE A 189 -24.72 -1.44 3.25
N ARG A 190 -23.57 -1.98 3.63
CA ARG A 190 -22.88 -1.63 4.87
C ARG A 190 -21.96 -0.43 4.67
N ILE A 191 -21.80 0.36 5.73
CA ILE A 191 -20.92 1.52 5.75
C ILE A 191 -19.67 1.22 6.59
N PRO A 192 -18.46 1.48 6.07
CA PRO A 192 -17.24 1.36 6.86
C PRO A 192 -17.23 2.29 8.07
N ARG A 193 -16.64 1.83 9.17
CA ARG A 193 -16.42 2.66 10.36
C ARG A 193 -15.40 3.75 10.03
N HIS A 194 -15.45 4.88 10.73
CA HIS A 194 -14.51 5.98 10.55
C HIS A 194 -14.11 6.59 11.89
N VAL A 195 -12.80 6.74 12.09
CA VAL A 195 -12.17 7.47 13.20
C VAL A 195 -11.63 8.77 12.62
N LYS A 196 -12.23 9.90 13.02
CA LYS A 196 -11.74 11.21 12.63
C LYS A 196 -10.52 11.61 13.46
N CYS A 197 -9.34 11.21 13.02
CA CYS A 197 -8.07 11.48 13.70
C CYS A 197 -6.89 11.51 12.72
N PHE A 198 -5.79 12.14 13.13
CA PHE A 198 -4.51 12.01 12.45
C PHE A 198 -3.83 10.71 12.86
N TRP A 199 -3.17 10.05 11.91
CA TRP A 199 -2.39 8.85 12.17
C TRP A 199 -0.94 9.20 12.49
N GLY A 200 -0.43 8.70 13.61
CA GLY A 200 0.96 8.87 14.01
C GLY A 200 1.19 8.42 15.46
N PRO A 201 2.46 8.39 15.92
CA PRO A 201 2.82 7.95 17.26
C PRO A 201 2.02 8.59 18.40
N PRO A 202 1.68 9.89 18.35
CA PRO A 202 0.82 10.48 19.37
C PRO A 202 -0.54 9.79 19.57
N LEU A 203 -1.10 9.16 18.53
CA LEU A 203 -2.37 8.44 18.63
C LEU A 203 -2.20 7.12 19.40
N TRP A 204 -1.35 6.23 18.93
CA TRP A 204 -1.26 4.88 19.51
C TRP A 204 -0.51 4.85 20.84
N GLU A 205 0.46 5.74 21.08
CA GLU A 205 1.13 5.83 22.38
C GLU A 205 0.20 6.42 23.45
N CYS A 206 -0.71 7.33 23.09
CA CYS A 206 -1.77 7.79 23.98
C CYS A 206 -2.71 6.65 24.40
N LEU A 207 -2.88 5.66 23.53
CA LEU A 207 -3.60 4.42 23.81
C LEU A 207 -2.75 3.38 24.55
N SER A 208 -1.55 3.75 25.00
CA SER A 208 -0.58 2.87 25.67
C SER A 208 -0.16 1.66 24.81
N LEU A 209 -0.09 1.85 23.49
CA LEU A 209 0.47 0.88 22.55
C LEU A 209 1.90 1.29 22.19
N CYS A 210 2.79 0.31 22.04
CA CYS A 210 4.19 0.51 21.61
C CYS A 210 5.04 1.43 22.52
N LEU A 211 4.71 1.57 23.81
CA LEU A 211 5.42 2.46 24.72
C LEU A 211 6.87 2.02 25.00
N ASP A 212 7.09 0.71 25.02
CA ASP A 212 8.36 0.01 25.23
C ASP A 212 9.31 0.12 24.02
N SER A 213 8.78 0.40 22.84
CA SER A 213 9.55 0.55 21.60
C SER A 213 9.15 1.86 20.88
N PRO A 214 9.56 3.04 21.38
CA PRO A 214 9.30 4.35 20.75
C PRO A 214 9.65 4.42 19.26
N CYS A 215 9.00 5.33 18.54
CA CYS A 215 9.46 5.74 17.21
C CYS A 215 10.69 6.65 17.33
N SER A 216 11.54 6.66 16.30
CA SER A 216 12.66 7.60 16.24
C SER A 216 12.13 9.02 16.15
N LEU A 217 12.64 9.93 16.99
CA LEU A 217 12.25 11.34 16.92
C LEU A 217 12.67 12.00 15.60
N ASP A 218 13.68 11.47 14.90
CA ASP A 218 14.17 12.00 13.63
C ASP A 218 13.25 11.68 12.45
N ASP A 219 12.39 10.68 12.59
CA ASP A 219 11.42 10.26 11.57
C ASP A 219 10.17 11.16 11.55
N TYR A 220 9.95 11.94 12.62
CA TYR A 220 8.76 12.76 12.79
C TYR A 220 9.10 14.24 12.98
N ASP A 221 8.08 15.08 12.82
CA ASP A 221 8.20 16.51 13.07
C ASP A 221 8.24 16.83 14.58
N GLY A 222 8.45 18.10 14.90
CA GLY A 222 8.58 18.55 16.30
C GLY A 222 7.35 18.27 17.17
N SER A 223 6.18 18.04 16.57
CA SER A 223 4.95 17.73 17.33
C SER A 223 5.07 16.40 18.08
N TYR A 224 5.75 15.41 17.51
CA TYR A 224 5.95 14.12 18.18
C TYR A 224 6.91 14.25 19.37
N SER A 225 7.99 15.02 19.22
CA SER A 225 8.90 15.28 20.34
C SER A 225 8.21 15.99 21.50
N ALA A 226 7.35 16.98 21.21
CA ALA A 226 6.57 17.68 22.22
C ALA A 226 5.57 16.75 22.92
N PHE A 227 4.86 15.92 22.14
CA PHE A 227 3.96 14.90 22.68
C PHE A 227 4.70 13.93 23.60
N ARG A 228 5.89 13.45 23.20
CA ARG A 228 6.69 12.52 24.01
C ARG A 228 7.13 13.11 25.35
N SER A 229 7.52 14.39 25.36
CA SER A 229 7.83 15.08 26.62
C SER A 229 6.61 15.17 27.55
N LEU A 230 5.42 15.43 26.99
CA LEU A 230 4.16 15.43 27.74
C LEU A 230 3.80 14.03 28.24
N LEU A 231 3.94 12.99 27.40
CA LEU A 231 3.64 11.60 27.74
C LEU A 231 4.43 11.10 28.95
N LEU A 232 5.68 11.56 29.11
CA LEU A 232 6.57 11.18 30.20
C LEU A 232 6.41 12.06 31.45
N SER A 233 5.58 13.10 31.41
CA SER A 233 5.34 13.98 32.55
C SER A 233 4.29 13.40 33.51
N GLN A 234 4.28 13.89 34.74
CA GLN A 234 3.26 13.52 35.73
C GLN A 234 1.86 14.05 35.38
N ASP A 235 1.77 14.99 34.43
CA ASP A 235 0.53 15.64 34.00
C ASP A 235 -0.18 14.88 32.85
N PHE A 236 0.39 13.77 32.37
CA PHE A 236 -0.20 13.02 31.27
C PHE A 236 -1.49 12.31 31.69
N VAL A 237 -2.60 12.74 31.12
CA VAL A 237 -3.89 12.05 31.23
C VAL A 237 -4.29 11.48 29.86
N PRO A 238 -4.35 10.14 29.67
CA PRO A 238 -4.62 9.52 28.38
C PRO A 238 -5.94 9.97 27.74
N SER A 239 -7.03 9.99 28.51
CA SER A 239 -8.36 10.36 28.00
C SER A 239 -8.43 11.82 27.55
N GLN A 240 -7.76 12.73 28.25
CA GLN A 240 -7.70 14.15 27.89
C GLN A 240 -6.85 14.36 26.63
N ASN A 241 -5.71 13.67 26.52
CA ASN A 241 -4.88 13.73 25.33
C ASN A 241 -5.59 13.16 24.10
N LEU A 242 -6.28 12.02 24.23
CA LEU A 242 -7.08 11.47 23.14
C LEU A 242 -8.17 12.45 22.69
N LYS A 243 -8.87 13.07 23.64
CA LYS A 243 -9.85 14.12 23.33
C LYS A 243 -9.21 15.30 22.60
N ALA A 244 -8.02 15.73 23.00
CA ALA A 244 -7.28 16.80 22.32
C ALA A 244 -6.92 16.43 20.87
N GLN A 245 -6.53 15.17 20.60
CA GLN A 245 -6.27 14.69 19.24
C GLN A 245 -7.52 14.75 18.35
N PHE A 246 -8.69 14.34 18.87
CA PHE A 246 -9.95 14.45 18.12
C PHE A 246 -10.37 15.90 17.91
N LEU A 247 -10.21 16.77 18.92
CA LEU A 247 -10.50 18.19 18.77
C LEU A 247 -9.59 18.84 17.72
N HIS A 248 -8.31 18.49 17.70
CA HIS A 248 -7.38 18.95 16.68
C HIS A 248 -7.82 18.50 15.28
N ALA A 249 -8.14 17.21 15.08
CA ALA A 249 -8.69 16.73 13.81
C ALA A 249 -10.00 17.44 13.42
N LYS A 250 -10.84 17.81 14.40
CA LYS A 250 -12.09 18.56 14.16
C LYS A 250 -11.88 19.96 13.60
N GLN A 251 -10.71 20.56 13.78
CA GLN A 251 -10.39 21.88 13.23
C GLN A 251 -10.13 21.84 11.72
N PHE A 252 -9.95 20.66 11.13
CA PHE A 252 -9.65 20.52 9.71
C PHE A 252 -10.89 20.15 8.88
N MET A 253 -10.94 20.71 7.68
CA MET A 253 -11.93 20.42 6.65
C MET A 253 -11.25 20.18 5.31
N TRP A 254 -11.77 19.22 4.55
CA TRP A 254 -11.29 18.96 3.21
C TRP A 254 -11.95 19.92 2.21
N THR A 255 -11.12 20.62 1.44
CA THR A 255 -11.54 21.56 0.38
C THR A 255 -10.97 21.11 -0.97
N ASP A 256 -11.32 21.81 -2.05
CA ASP A 256 -10.70 21.59 -3.36
C ASP A 256 -9.19 21.88 -3.37
N LYS A 257 -8.71 22.65 -2.38
CA LYS A 257 -7.29 22.95 -2.15
C LYS A 257 -6.63 21.98 -1.15
N GLY A 258 -7.32 20.90 -0.79
CA GLY A 258 -6.87 19.91 0.20
C GLY A 258 -7.36 20.21 1.61
N LEU A 259 -6.71 19.60 2.60
CA LEU A 259 -7.06 19.73 4.02
C LEU A 259 -6.67 21.13 4.52
N GLN A 260 -7.63 21.88 5.06
CA GLN A 260 -7.48 23.27 5.54
C GLN A 260 -8.05 23.41 6.95
N THR A 261 -7.56 24.38 7.72
CA THR A 261 -8.10 24.69 9.06
C THR A 261 -9.33 25.60 8.97
N ASN A 262 -10.29 25.45 9.88
CA ASN A 262 -11.51 26.26 9.99
C ASN A 262 -11.30 27.71 10.50
N GLN A 263 -10.18 28.34 10.18
CA GLN A 263 -10.00 29.75 10.51
C GLN A 263 -10.83 30.61 9.55
N LYS A 264 -11.95 31.17 10.05
CA LYS A 264 -12.66 32.29 9.43
C LYS A 264 -11.72 33.50 9.35
N GLY A 265 -11.55 34.06 8.16
CA GLY A 265 -11.12 35.45 7.97
C GLY A 265 -9.70 35.64 7.45
N GLU A 266 -9.55 35.57 6.12
CA GLU A 266 -8.73 36.54 5.39
C GLU A 266 -9.32 36.68 3.98
N THR A 267 -9.87 37.86 3.73
CA THR A 267 -10.53 38.27 2.49
C THR A 267 -9.54 38.30 1.34
N SER A 268 -9.78 37.51 0.30
CA SER A 268 -9.36 37.87 -1.06
C SER A 268 -10.63 38.09 -1.88
N ASP A 269 -11.08 39.35 -1.93
CA ASP A 269 -12.11 39.83 -2.83
C ASP A 269 -11.75 39.45 -4.27
N THR A 270 -12.41 38.43 -4.81
CA THR A 270 -12.50 38.22 -6.25
C THR A 270 -13.96 38.14 -6.62
N LYS A 271 -14.33 38.96 -7.62
CA LYS A 271 -15.70 39.21 -8.06
C LYS A 271 -16.42 38.00 -8.67
N GLU A 272 -15.78 36.83 -8.71
CA GLU A 272 -16.39 35.58 -9.17
C GLU A 272 -17.19 34.83 -8.08
N ALA A 273 -17.06 35.24 -6.80
CA ALA A 273 -17.81 34.63 -5.68
C ALA A 273 -19.25 35.16 -5.52
N LYS A 274 -19.76 35.99 -6.44
CA LYS A 274 -21.11 36.57 -6.35
C LYS A 274 -22.17 35.83 -7.18
N GLU A 275 -21.80 34.95 -8.10
CA GLU A 275 -22.79 34.21 -8.91
C GLU A 275 -23.03 32.76 -8.45
N GLU A 276 -22.19 32.18 -7.58
CA GLU A 276 -22.47 30.85 -6.99
C GLU A 276 -23.28 30.91 -5.68
N ASN A 277 -23.40 32.10 -5.06
CA ASN A 277 -24.12 32.28 -3.80
C ASN A 277 -25.64 32.50 -3.96
N GLU A 278 -26.16 32.54 -5.19
CA GLU A 278 -27.59 32.75 -5.45
C GLU A 278 -28.35 31.46 -5.85
N VAL A 279 -27.67 30.31 -5.86
CA VAL A 279 -28.29 28.98 -6.11
C VAL A 279 -28.30 28.10 -4.83
N LEU A 280 -27.82 28.60 -3.70
CA LEU A 280 -27.82 27.90 -2.42
C LEU A 280 -28.79 28.51 -1.40
N HIS A 281 -30.01 28.81 -1.83
CA HIS A 281 -31.11 29.16 -0.93
C HIS A 281 -32.32 28.27 -1.18
N GLN A 282 -32.15 26.98 -0.87
CA GLN A 282 -33.23 26.15 -0.32
C GLN A 282 -32.64 25.16 0.70
N CYS A 283 -33.35 25.03 1.81
CA CYS A 283 -33.16 24.14 2.96
C CYS A 283 -32.25 24.64 4.09
N GLU A 284 -32.85 25.36 5.03
CA GLU A 284 -32.46 25.36 6.46
C GLU A 284 -32.36 23.91 7.00
N ASP A 285 -33.06 22.93 6.38
CA ASP A 285 -32.91 21.49 6.62
C ASP A 285 -31.52 20.92 6.28
N ALA A 286 -30.74 21.55 5.39
CA ALA A 286 -29.42 21.04 5.00
C ALA A 286 -28.35 21.38 6.05
N GLU A 287 -28.41 22.56 6.64
CA GLU A 287 -27.51 22.96 7.72
C GLU A 287 -27.79 22.19 9.02
N GLN A 288 -29.07 21.96 9.35
CA GLN A 288 -29.45 21.10 10.47
C GLN A 288 -29.04 19.62 10.26
N ARG A 289 -29.20 19.08 9.04
CA ARG A 289 -28.69 17.73 8.70
C ARG A 289 -27.17 17.63 8.79
N ILE A 290 -26.45 18.67 8.38
CA ILE A 290 -24.98 18.72 8.51
C ILE A 290 -24.58 18.73 10.00
N GLU A 291 -25.29 19.45 10.85
CA GLU A 291 -24.98 19.52 12.28
C GLU A 291 -25.32 18.21 13.03
N GLU A 292 -26.46 17.57 12.70
CA GLU A 292 -26.83 16.23 13.19
C GLU A 292 -25.89 15.12 12.64
N ASP A 293 -25.48 15.17 11.37
CA ASP A 293 -24.54 14.22 10.76
C ASP A 293 -23.10 14.42 11.26
N ILE A 294 -22.70 15.65 11.61
CA ILE A 294 -21.43 15.95 12.31
C ILE A 294 -21.45 15.39 13.74
N LEU A 295 -22.63 15.36 14.37
CA LEU A 295 -22.88 14.71 15.67
C LEU A 295 -22.94 13.18 15.58
N HIS A 296 -23.16 12.60 14.40
CA HIS A 296 -23.29 11.16 14.17
C HIS A 296 -21.98 10.42 13.86
N TYR A 297 -20.83 11.12 13.80
CA TYR A 297 -19.53 10.45 13.81
C TYR A 297 -19.22 9.99 15.23
N ASP A 298 -19.32 8.67 15.45
CA ASP A 298 -18.95 7.96 16.67
C ASP A 298 -17.73 8.61 17.32
N THR A 299 -17.94 9.23 18.49
CA THR A 299 -16.81 9.62 19.33
C THR A 299 -16.25 8.36 19.95
N TRP A 300 -15.13 7.89 19.42
CA TRP A 300 -14.46 6.68 19.90
C TRP A 300 -13.97 6.85 21.33
N GLY A 301 -14.31 5.89 22.19
CA GLY A 301 -13.74 5.81 23.54
C GLY A 301 -12.29 5.35 23.53
N TRP A 302 -11.54 5.65 24.58
CA TRP A 302 -10.14 5.19 24.71
C TRP A 302 -10.02 3.67 24.62
N ALA A 303 -10.87 2.92 25.35
CA ALA A 303 -10.82 1.47 25.38
C ALA A 303 -11.19 0.85 24.02
N GLU A 304 -12.25 1.35 23.40
CA GLU A 304 -12.72 0.88 22.09
C GLU A 304 -11.69 1.15 20.99
N LEU A 305 -11.08 2.34 20.97
CA LEU A 305 -10.06 2.67 19.97
C LEU A 305 -8.77 1.88 20.19
N ARG A 306 -8.39 1.66 21.46
CA ARG A 306 -7.27 0.77 21.78
C ARG A 306 -7.53 -0.63 21.24
N GLU A 307 -8.70 -1.20 21.54
CA GLU A 307 -9.09 -2.53 21.09
C GLU A 307 -9.10 -2.63 19.56
N LEU A 308 -9.64 -1.61 18.87
CA LEU A 308 -9.60 -1.51 17.42
C LEU A 308 -8.17 -1.64 16.88
N LEU A 309 -7.24 -0.86 17.42
CA LEU A 309 -5.86 -0.81 16.94
C LEU A 309 -5.07 -2.08 17.30
N GLU A 310 -5.27 -2.59 18.51
CA GLU A 310 -4.58 -3.79 19.04
C GLU A 310 -5.01 -5.05 18.28
N ASN A 311 -6.31 -5.17 17.99
CA ASN A 311 -6.90 -6.36 17.37
C ASN A 311 -7.03 -6.28 15.85
N CYS A 312 -6.50 -5.24 15.19
CA CYS A 312 -6.54 -5.18 13.73
C CYS A 312 -5.78 -6.35 13.09
N SER A 313 -6.23 -6.79 11.92
CA SER A 313 -5.59 -7.84 11.14
C SER A 313 -4.50 -7.31 10.21
N CYS A 314 -4.67 -6.09 9.69
CA CYS A 314 -3.77 -5.47 8.73
C CYS A 314 -3.91 -3.94 8.76
N ILE A 315 -2.80 -3.24 8.49
CA ILE A 315 -2.81 -1.78 8.32
C ILE A 315 -2.54 -1.44 6.86
N VAL A 316 -3.39 -0.63 6.24
CA VAL A 316 -3.27 -0.27 4.82
C VAL A 316 -3.31 1.23 4.61
N GLY A 317 -2.72 1.71 3.51
CA GLY A 317 -2.84 3.11 3.11
C GLY A 317 -2.54 3.32 1.63
N MET A 318 -3.51 3.76 0.85
CA MET A 318 -3.30 4.11 -0.55
C MET A 318 -3.12 5.62 -0.69
N HIS A 319 -1.89 6.03 -0.97
CA HIS A 319 -1.45 7.43 -1.01
C HIS A 319 -1.65 8.16 0.34
N PRO A 320 -1.13 7.62 1.46
CA PRO A 320 -1.45 8.09 2.81
C PRO A 320 -0.71 9.38 3.23
N ASP A 321 -0.22 10.18 2.28
CA ASP A 321 0.48 11.45 2.51
C ASP A 321 1.49 11.40 3.69
N GLN A 322 1.31 12.22 4.73
CA GLN A 322 2.20 12.30 5.90
C GLN A 322 2.15 11.04 6.78
N ALA A 323 1.09 10.24 6.71
CA ALA A 323 0.89 9.06 7.54
C ALA A 323 1.66 7.82 7.05
N ALA A 324 2.33 7.88 5.89
CA ALA A 324 3.02 6.75 5.27
C ALA A 324 4.02 6.05 6.22
N GLU A 325 4.82 6.83 6.94
CA GLU A 325 5.82 6.27 7.85
C GLU A 325 5.20 5.69 9.11
N GLY A 326 4.16 6.36 9.65
CA GLY A 326 3.42 5.87 10.79
C GLY A 326 2.76 4.51 10.54
N ILE A 327 2.34 4.21 9.31
CA ILE A 327 1.82 2.88 8.94
C ILE A 327 2.90 1.81 9.16
N VAL A 328 4.11 2.04 8.62
CA VAL A 328 5.23 1.10 8.74
C VAL A 328 5.65 0.94 10.20
N ASP A 329 5.81 2.06 10.91
CA ASP A 329 6.28 2.05 12.29
C ASP A 329 5.33 1.32 13.24
N PHE A 330 4.03 1.59 13.13
CA PHE A 330 3.03 0.93 13.96
C PHE A 330 2.94 -0.56 13.61
N ALA A 331 2.92 -0.91 12.32
CA ALA A 331 2.84 -2.30 11.88
C ALA A 331 4.00 -3.16 12.39
N LEU A 332 5.24 -2.68 12.25
CA LEU A 332 6.43 -3.40 12.71
C LEU A 332 6.40 -3.64 14.22
N ARG A 333 5.99 -2.63 15.00
CA ARG A 333 5.94 -2.71 16.47
C ARG A 333 4.83 -3.64 16.97
N MET A 334 3.67 -3.57 16.33
CA MET A 334 2.53 -4.44 16.65
C MET A 334 2.62 -5.83 16.01
N LYS A 335 3.66 -6.06 15.19
CA LYS A 335 3.84 -7.27 14.38
C LYS A 335 2.58 -7.60 13.56
N LYS A 336 2.06 -6.59 12.87
CA LYS A 336 0.89 -6.72 11.99
C LYS A 336 1.32 -6.60 10.51
N PRO A 337 0.71 -7.38 9.60
CA PRO A 337 0.86 -7.15 8.18
C PRO A 337 0.53 -5.69 7.81
N PHE A 338 1.27 -5.13 6.85
CA PHE A 338 0.92 -3.84 6.27
C PHE A 338 1.15 -3.78 4.77
N ALA A 339 0.41 -2.88 4.13
CA ALA A 339 0.58 -2.54 2.73
C ALA A 339 0.25 -1.07 2.47
N LEU A 340 1.17 -0.33 1.88
CA LEU A 340 0.92 1.07 1.53
C LEU A 340 1.49 1.44 0.16
N ILE A 341 0.86 2.40 -0.51
CA ILE A 341 1.38 2.99 -1.74
C ILE A 341 1.75 4.44 -1.43
N PRO A 342 3.03 4.77 -1.20
CA PRO A 342 3.41 6.11 -0.78
C PRO A 342 3.16 7.10 -1.92
N CYS A 343 2.96 8.36 -1.55
CA CYS A 343 2.78 9.43 -2.52
C CYS A 343 3.76 10.58 -2.29
N CYS A 344 3.70 11.27 -1.16
CA CYS A 344 4.32 12.57 -0.98
C CYS A 344 5.47 12.50 0.04
N VAL A 345 6.56 13.21 -0.24
CA VAL A 345 7.79 13.17 0.57
C VAL A 345 7.72 14.10 1.78
N TYR A 346 7.12 15.28 1.61
CA TYR A 346 7.06 16.34 2.63
C TYR A 346 8.44 16.70 3.21
N SER A 347 9.48 16.81 2.37
CA SER A 347 10.88 17.03 2.79
C SER A 347 11.10 18.27 3.67
N LYS A 348 10.27 19.30 3.54
CA LYS A 348 10.29 20.49 4.41
C LYS A 348 9.79 20.20 5.83
N GLN A 349 8.77 19.36 5.96
CA GLN A 349 8.19 18.98 7.26
C GLN A 349 9.03 17.91 7.93
N PHE A 350 9.67 17.05 7.15
CA PHE A 350 10.51 15.96 7.63
C PHE A 350 11.97 16.10 7.16
N PRO A 351 12.68 17.16 7.56
CA PRO A 351 14.03 17.44 7.08
C PRO A 351 15.07 16.42 7.56
N ARG A 352 14.76 15.68 8.63
CA ARG A 352 15.66 14.71 9.27
C ARG A 352 15.56 13.30 8.68
N LYS A 353 14.54 12.99 7.88
CA LYS A 353 14.41 11.67 7.21
C LYS A 353 15.59 11.42 6.27
N LYS A 354 16.23 10.26 6.44
CA LYS A 354 17.41 9.84 5.65
C LYS A 354 17.16 8.56 4.87
N THR A 355 17.68 8.50 3.66
CA THR A 355 17.84 7.26 2.88
C THR A 355 18.87 6.34 3.55
N PRO A 356 18.98 5.06 3.14
CA PRO A 356 20.04 4.15 3.62
C PRO A 356 21.46 4.70 3.44
N SER A 357 21.67 5.53 2.41
CA SER A 357 22.95 6.18 2.13
C SER A 357 23.26 7.37 3.06
N GLY A 358 22.32 7.75 3.95
CA GLY A 358 22.42 8.94 4.80
C GLY A 358 21.98 10.25 4.12
N ALA A 359 21.67 10.24 2.82
CA ALA A 359 21.14 11.42 2.11
C ALA A 359 19.72 11.77 2.57
N GLN A 360 19.36 13.06 2.53
CA GLN A 360 18.01 13.51 2.89
C GLN A 360 16.96 12.96 1.91
N VAL A 361 15.82 12.49 2.42
CA VAL A 361 14.69 12.07 1.58
C VAL A 361 14.09 13.29 0.89
N SER A 362 14.23 13.35 -0.44
CA SER A 362 13.88 14.52 -1.25
C SER A 362 12.92 14.20 -2.40
N ASN A 363 12.92 12.96 -2.87
CA ASN A 363 12.11 12.52 -3.99
C ASN A 363 11.34 11.21 -3.69
N TYR A 364 10.51 10.78 -4.64
CA TYR A 364 9.64 9.62 -4.48
C TYR A 364 10.41 8.31 -4.25
N GLN A 365 11.52 8.10 -4.95
CA GLN A 365 12.33 6.90 -4.81
C GLN A 365 13.03 6.88 -3.45
N ASP A 366 13.58 8.02 -3.02
CA ASP A 366 14.18 8.15 -1.68
C ASP A 366 13.20 7.73 -0.59
N LEU A 367 11.92 8.11 -0.71
CA LEU A 367 10.88 7.76 0.26
C LEU A 367 10.62 6.26 0.27
N VAL A 368 10.52 5.63 -0.90
CA VAL A 368 10.36 4.18 -1.01
C VAL A 368 11.55 3.45 -0.39
N ASP A 369 12.77 3.89 -0.68
CA ASP A 369 14.00 3.27 -0.19
C ASP A 369 14.13 3.44 1.34
N HIS A 370 13.77 4.61 1.86
CA HIS A 370 13.73 4.88 3.29
C HIS A 370 12.72 3.97 4.02
N LEU A 371 11.48 3.85 3.51
CA LEU A 371 10.48 2.98 4.13
C LEU A 371 10.89 1.50 4.07
N ARG A 372 11.48 1.05 2.96
CA ARG A 372 11.99 -0.31 2.80
C ARG A 372 13.11 -0.63 3.79
N ALA A 373 13.95 0.36 4.11
CA ALA A 373 15.09 0.16 5.01
C ALA A 373 14.72 -0.05 6.48
N LYS A 374 13.46 0.20 6.87
CA LYS A 374 13.01 0.02 8.26
C LYS A 374 13.00 -1.44 8.72
N HIS A 375 12.96 -2.41 7.80
CA HIS A 375 13.02 -3.82 8.13
C HIS A 375 13.50 -4.64 6.93
N PRO A 376 14.40 -5.64 7.10
CA PRO A 376 14.96 -6.41 5.98
C PRO A 376 13.90 -7.13 5.14
N ASP A 377 12.80 -7.57 5.76
CA ASP A 377 11.72 -8.28 5.07
C ASP A 377 10.66 -7.37 4.43
N ILE A 378 10.80 -6.04 4.48
CA ILE A 378 9.91 -5.16 3.73
C ILE A 378 10.19 -5.30 2.24
N ARG A 379 9.11 -5.54 1.48
CA ARG A 379 9.13 -5.79 0.04
C ARG A 379 8.45 -4.65 -0.71
N THR A 380 8.75 -4.59 -2.02
CA THR A 380 8.17 -3.60 -2.91
C THR A 380 7.74 -4.23 -4.23
N MET A 381 6.62 -3.78 -4.79
CA MET A 381 6.11 -4.22 -6.09
C MET A 381 5.52 -3.04 -6.87
N LYS A 382 5.43 -3.13 -8.21
CA LYS A 382 4.74 -2.14 -9.04
C LYS A 382 3.30 -2.59 -9.32
N MET A 383 2.34 -1.71 -9.03
CA MET A 383 0.92 -1.93 -9.29
C MET A 383 0.50 -1.50 -10.70
N PRO A 384 -0.51 -2.15 -11.33
CA PRO A 384 -0.89 -1.97 -12.73
C PRO A 384 -1.65 -0.67 -13.08
N PHE A 385 -1.42 0.43 -12.34
CA PHE A 385 -2.07 1.71 -12.58
C PHE A 385 -1.07 2.86 -12.72
N GLU A 386 -1.51 3.95 -13.36
CA GLU A 386 -0.68 5.14 -13.61
C GLU A 386 -0.45 5.96 -12.35
N GLY A 387 0.66 6.71 -12.30
CA GLY A 387 1.04 7.58 -11.19
C GLY A 387 1.97 6.89 -10.21
N LYS A 388 1.90 7.28 -8.93
CA LYS A 388 2.67 6.67 -7.84
C LYS A 388 2.05 5.31 -7.51
N ASN A 389 2.75 4.25 -7.86
CA ASN A 389 2.22 2.89 -7.96
C ASN A 389 3.14 1.82 -7.37
N THR A 390 4.24 2.21 -6.70
CA THR A 390 5.01 1.24 -5.93
C THR A 390 4.25 0.95 -4.64
N ILE A 391 3.90 -0.31 -4.39
CA ILE A 391 3.46 -0.77 -3.09
C ILE A 391 4.69 -1.11 -2.23
N VAL A 392 4.65 -0.76 -0.95
CA VAL A 392 5.59 -1.15 0.10
C VAL A 392 4.81 -1.97 1.10
N TYR A 393 5.27 -3.18 1.42
CA TYR A 393 4.49 -4.11 2.23
C TYR A 393 5.38 -5.07 3.03
N TRP A 394 4.79 -5.65 4.07
CA TRP A 394 5.42 -6.65 4.93
C TRP A 394 4.36 -7.58 5.51
N ASN A 395 4.73 -8.85 5.66
CA ASN A 395 3.91 -9.86 6.30
C ASN A 395 4.75 -10.59 7.36
N PRO A 396 4.49 -10.42 8.67
CA PRO A 396 5.22 -11.11 9.72
C PRO A 396 5.00 -12.63 9.73
N ASN A 397 3.92 -13.11 9.09
CA ASN A 397 3.54 -14.52 9.08
C ASN A 397 4.07 -15.27 7.86
N GLU A 398 4.72 -14.59 6.91
CA GLU A 398 5.36 -15.26 5.79
C GLU A 398 6.72 -15.83 6.25
N GLU A 399 6.85 -17.15 6.17
CA GLU A 399 8.15 -17.81 6.35
C GLU A 399 9.16 -17.27 5.34
N THR A 400 10.30 -16.79 5.85
CA THR A 400 11.44 -16.37 5.01
C THR A 400 12.01 -17.58 4.26
N LYS A 401 12.64 -17.34 3.10
CA LYS A 401 13.28 -18.44 2.35
C LYS A 401 14.33 -19.20 3.18
N GLU A 402 14.94 -18.54 4.17
CA GLU A 402 15.89 -19.15 5.11
C GLU A 402 15.22 -20.13 6.08
N THR A 403 14.05 -19.80 6.63
CA THR A 403 13.31 -20.69 7.56
C THR A 403 12.74 -21.92 6.86
N LYS A 404 12.41 -21.84 5.58
CA LYS A 404 12.04 -23.02 4.77
C LYS A 404 13.23 -23.96 4.54
N GLY A 405 14.44 -23.43 4.36
CA GLY A 405 15.66 -24.24 4.24
C GLY A 405 15.99 -24.98 5.53
N GLU A 406 15.95 -24.29 6.67
CA GLU A 406 16.25 -24.89 7.98
C GLU A 406 15.21 -25.91 8.46
N LYS A 407 13.91 -25.71 8.13
CA LYS A 407 12.88 -26.73 8.40
C LYS A 407 13.05 -27.95 7.51
N ALA A 408 13.35 -27.77 6.22
CA ALA A 408 13.60 -28.87 5.31
C ALA A 408 14.84 -29.69 5.71
N GLU A 409 15.93 -29.04 6.16
CA GLU A 409 17.13 -29.73 6.67
C GLU A 409 16.89 -30.46 8.01
N LYS A 410 16.01 -29.95 8.87
CA LYS A 410 15.64 -30.65 10.12
C LYS A 410 14.72 -31.85 9.85
N GLU A 411 13.84 -31.77 8.87
CA GLU A 411 12.96 -32.87 8.46
C GLU A 411 13.73 -33.97 7.70
N THR A 412 14.74 -33.64 6.89
CA THR A 412 15.61 -34.64 6.25
C THR A 412 16.51 -35.35 7.28
N ASN A 413 17.16 -34.61 8.19
CA ASN A 413 18.02 -35.20 9.21
C ASN A 413 17.26 -36.10 10.22
N SER A 414 16.00 -35.77 10.52
CA SER A 414 15.16 -36.60 11.40
C SER A 414 14.60 -37.85 10.70
N ASN A 415 14.37 -37.79 9.39
CA ASN A 415 13.99 -38.98 8.61
C ASN A 415 15.18 -39.94 8.38
N GLU A 416 16.40 -39.44 8.22
CA GLU A 416 17.59 -40.29 8.09
C GLU A 416 17.94 -41.01 9.42
N GLN A 417 17.75 -40.37 10.58
CA GLN A 417 17.95 -41.02 11.88
C GLN A 417 16.90 -42.11 12.20
N ASN A 418 15.68 -41.97 11.67
CA ASN A 418 14.63 -42.97 11.85
C ASN A 418 14.70 -44.15 10.86
N GLN A 419 15.48 -44.06 9.78
CA GLN A 419 15.75 -45.17 8.86
C GLN A 419 17.03 -45.96 9.21
N ALA A 420 17.86 -45.43 10.13
CA ALA A 420 19.08 -46.07 10.61
C ALA A 420 18.91 -46.76 11.99
N SER A 421 17.72 -46.69 12.58
CA SER A 421 17.30 -47.47 13.77
C SER A 421 16.44 -48.67 13.37
#